data_AF-A0AAQ3WNJ3-F1
#
_entry.id   AF-A0AAQ3WNJ3-F1
#
_cell.length_a   1.000
_cell.length_b   1.000
_cell.length_c   1.000
_cell.angle_alpha   90.00
_cell.angle_beta   90.00
_cell.angle_gamma   90.00
#
_symmetry.space_group_name_H-M   'P 1'
#
loop_
_entity.id
_entity.type
_entity.pdbx_description
1 polymer ?
#
loop_
_entity_poly.entity_id
_entity_poly.type
_entity_poly.pdbx_seq_one_letter_code
_entity_poly.pdbx_strand_id
1 'polypeptide(L)'
;MSASDLPDELWARVLELGAASSMLGFRDLCCLAIASRRLGRLSLHPALWSALLSRDFPSQSQPSSSSSTSQQQLHPKSLYKTKFERHKARMAEARRRAVFEAEARVLASRRRLAELEESIRIEGERMKTAAQELDNLERVRPVC
;
A
#
# COMPACT_ATOMS: atom_id res chain seq x y z
N MET A 1 18.72 -32.91 21.19
CA MET A 1 19.65 -31.79 20.91
C MET A 1 18.82 -30.54 20.86
N SER A 2 18.95 -29.69 21.86
CA SER A 2 18.14 -28.49 21.98
C SER A 2 18.78 -27.37 21.16
N ALA A 3 17.95 -26.46 20.63
CA ALA A 3 18.41 -25.26 19.92
C ALA A 3 19.45 -24.43 20.73
N SER A 4 19.45 -24.58 22.06
CA SER A 4 20.41 -23.99 22.99
C SER A 4 21.85 -24.48 22.82
N ASP A 5 22.07 -25.67 22.27
CA ASP A 5 23.36 -26.36 22.31
C ASP A 5 24.27 -25.95 21.13
N LEU A 6 23.69 -25.35 20.11
CA LEU A 6 24.41 -24.85 18.93
C LEU A 6 25.17 -23.56 19.29
N PRO A 7 26.45 -23.37 18.90
CA PRO A 7 27.23 -22.13 19.11
C PRO A 7 26.64 -20.85 18.51
N ASP A 8 27.05 -19.69 19.03
CA ASP A 8 26.55 -18.36 18.62
C ASP A 8 26.91 -18.05 17.16
N GLU A 9 28.07 -18.50 16.70
CA GLU A 9 28.57 -18.30 15.34
C GLU A 9 27.69 -19.01 14.31
N LEU A 10 27.27 -20.23 14.63
CA LEU A 10 26.39 -21.02 13.75
C LEU A 10 24.99 -20.43 13.74
N TRP A 11 24.46 -19.98 14.89
CA TRP A 11 23.20 -19.26 14.92
C TRP A 11 23.26 -17.95 14.13
N ALA A 12 24.34 -17.17 14.26
CA ALA A 12 24.52 -15.95 13.48
C ALA A 12 24.49 -16.22 11.98
N ARG A 13 25.17 -17.29 11.51
CA ARG A 13 25.14 -17.70 10.11
C ARG A 13 23.77 -18.20 9.66
N VAL A 14 23.05 -18.96 10.48
CA VAL A 14 21.68 -19.39 10.17
C VAL A 14 20.76 -18.18 9.99
N LEU A 15 20.84 -17.19 10.89
CA LEU A 15 20.04 -15.98 10.82
C LEU A 15 20.40 -15.12 9.61
N GLU A 16 21.69 -14.99 9.29
CA GLU A 16 22.17 -14.26 8.11
C GLU A 16 21.71 -14.91 6.80
N LEU A 17 21.83 -16.23 6.66
CA LEU A 17 21.35 -16.97 5.50
C LEU A 17 19.83 -16.86 5.36
N GLY A 18 19.09 -16.95 6.46
CA GLY A 18 17.64 -16.74 6.47
C GLY A 18 17.25 -15.32 6.03
N ALA A 19 18.01 -14.31 6.46
CA ALA A 19 17.83 -12.93 6.03
C ALA A 19 18.19 -12.73 4.56
N ALA A 20 19.24 -13.36 4.04
CA ALA A 20 19.60 -13.26 2.62
C ALA A 20 18.57 -13.96 1.71
N SER A 21 18.03 -15.10 2.14
CA SER A 21 17.13 -15.98 1.36
C SER A 21 15.64 -15.64 1.43
N SER A 22 15.26 -14.51 2.01
CA SER A 22 13.86 -14.09 2.25
C SER A 22 13.06 -14.92 3.27
N MET A 23 13.65 -15.94 3.88
CA MET A 23 12.99 -16.76 4.91
C MET A 23 12.80 -16.02 6.25
N LEU A 24 13.69 -15.07 6.56
CA LEU A 24 13.59 -14.22 7.73
C LEU A 24 13.47 -12.75 7.29
N GLY A 25 12.39 -12.11 7.74
CA GLY A 25 12.16 -10.69 7.61
C GLY A 25 12.48 -9.90 8.88
N PHE A 26 12.38 -8.58 8.77
CA PHE A 26 12.50 -7.67 9.91
C PHE A 26 11.63 -8.07 11.11
N ARG A 27 10.37 -8.44 10.84
CA ARG A 27 9.39 -8.80 11.86
C ARG A 27 9.81 -10.06 12.60
N ASP A 28 10.30 -11.08 11.89
CA ASP A 28 10.71 -12.35 12.48
C ASP A 28 11.90 -12.14 13.41
N LEU A 29 12.85 -11.28 13.02
CA LEU A 29 14.00 -10.93 13.86
C LEU A 29 13.58 -10.19 15.13
N CYS A 30 12.57 -9.32 15.05
CA CYS A 30 11.99 -8.69 16.23
C CYS A 30 11.33 -9.73 17.15
N CYS A 31 10.57 -10.68 16.60
CA CYS A 31 9.96 -11.76 17.37
C CYS A 31 11.02 -12.66 18.04
N LEU A 32 12.06 -13.06 17.31
CA LEU A 32 13.18 -13.85 17.84
C LEU A 32 13.93 -13.10 18.95
N ALA A 33 14.08 -11.78 18.82
CA ALA A 33 14.73 -10.96 19.83
C ALA A 33 13.94 -10.88 21.16
N ILE A 34 12.62 -10.98 21.08
CA ILE A 34 11.73 -11.04 22.25
C ILE A 34 11.71 -12.45 22.84
N ALA A 35 11.71 -13.49 21.99
CA ALA A 35 11.59 -14.88 22.40
C ALA A 35 12.81 -15.39 23.20
N SER A 36 14.00 -14.86 22.95
CA SER A 36 15.22 -15.27 23.66
C SER A 36 16.23 -14.14 23.79
N ARG A 37 16.82 -13.97 24.98
CA ARG A 37 17.92 -13.01 25.21
C ARG A 37 19.12 -13.29 24.32
N ARG A 38 19.42 -14.57 24.08
CA ARG A 38 20.53 -15.01 23.22
C ARG A 38 20.29 -14.60 21.77
N LEU A 39 19.12 -14.95 21.24
CA LEU A 39 18.71 -14.58 19.88
C LEU A 39 18.53 -13.06 19.73
N GLY A 40 18.13 -12.36 20.80
CA GLY A 40 18.11 -10.91 20.85
C GLY A 40 19.48 -10.29 20.60
N ARG A 41 20.54 -10.79 21.25
CA ARG A 41 21.91 -10.33 20.96
C ARG A 41 22.32 -10.65 19.52
N LEU A 42 22.03 -11.86 19.05
CA LEU A 42 22.41 -12.27 17.69
C LEU A 42 21.65 -11.49 16.61
N SER A 43 20.40 -11.10 16.86
CA SER A 43 19.60 -10.26 15.96
C SER A 43 20.17 -8.85 15.77
N LEU A 44 21.13 -8.42 16.59
CA LEU A 44 21.79 -7.12 16.46
C LEU A 44 23.01 -7.17 15.53
N HIS A 45 23.44 -8.35 15.06
CA HIS A 45 24.63 -8.44 14.22
C HIS A 45 24.54 -7.58 12.94
N PRO A 46 25.53 -6.70 12.67
CA PRO A 46 25.51 -5.79 11.52
C PRO A 46 25.34 -6.50 10.17
N ALA A 47 26.01 -7.63 9.96
CA ALA A 47 25.99 -8.38 8.70
C ALA A 47 24.57 -8.78 8.27
N LEU A 48 23.74 -9.19 9.23
CA LEU A 48 22.36 -9.59 8.99
C LEU A 48 21.50 -8.40 8.48
N TRP A 49 21.68 -7.23 9.09
CA TRP A 49 20.97 -6.02 8.68
C TRP A 49 21.48 -5.49 7.34
N SER A 50 22.78 -5.64 7.05
CA SER A 50 23.35 -5.34 5.75
C SER A 50 22.77 -6.24 4.65
N ALA A 51 22.60 -7.55 4.90
CA ALA A 51 21.97 -8.49 3.97
C ALA A 51 20.49 -8.15 3.73
N LEU A 52 19.74 -7.78 4.78
CA LEU A 52 18.36 -7.29 4.62
C LEU A 52 18.29 -5.98 3.83
N LEU A 53 19.23 -5.07 4.06
CA LEU A 53 19.31 -3.81 3.33
C LEU A 53 19.56 -4.02 1.85
N SER A 54 20.51 -4.89 1.49
CA SER A 54 20.81 -5.19 0.08
C SER A 54 19.65 -5.88 -0.62
N ARG A 55 18.93 -6.76 0.10
CA ARG A 55 17.77 -7.49 -0.42
C ARG A 55 16.54 -6.59 -0.61
N ASP A 56 16.15 -5.86 0.44
CA ASP A 56 14.89 -5.10 0.46
C ASP A 56 15.02 -3.72 -0.20
N PHE A 57 16.23 -3.16 -0.25
CA PHE A 57 16.51 -1.83 -0.78
C PHE A 57 17.71 -1.82 -1.76
N PRO A 58 17.65 -2.60 -2.87
CA PRO A 58 18.78 -2.80 -3.78
C PRO A 58 19.25 -1.51 -4.47
N SER A 59 18.36 -0.55 -4.66
CA SER A 59 18.60 0.68 -5.44
C SER A 59 19.46 1.75 -4.73
N GLN A 60 19.88 1.54 -3.48
CA GLN A 60 20.59 2.55 -2.67
C GLN A 60 21.73 1.95 -1.83
N SER A 61 22.30 0.82 -2.27
CA SER A 61 23.56 0.28 -1.76
C SER A 61 24.79 0.93 -2.42
N GLN A 62 24.59 1.68 -3.51
CA GLN A 62 25.63 2.55 -4.09
C GLN A 62 25.69 3.85 -3.28
N PRO A 63 26.88 4.27 -2.79
CA PRO A 63 27.04 5.58 -2.19
C PRO A 63 26.75 6.63 -3.25
N SER A 64 25.58 7.25 -3.19
CA SER A 64 25.30 8.43 -4.00
C SER A 64 26.22 9.55 -3.52
N SER A 65 27.20 9.89 -4.35
CA SER A 65 28.17 10.97 -4.15
C SER A 65 27.49 12.34 -4.17
N SER A 66 26.69 12.68 -3.16
CA SER A 66 26.12 14.03 -3.03
C SER A 66 25.41 14.24 -1.69
N SER A 67 26.16 14.21 -0.59
CA SER A 67 25.96 15.14 0.56
C SER A 67 27.05 14.90 1.60
N SER A 68 28.00 15.81 1.65
CA SER A 68 29.00 15.99 2.69
C SER A 68 28.29 16.40 3.99
N THR A 69 27.95 15.43 4.82
CA THR A 69 27.71 15.68 6.25
C THR A 69 28.11 14.42 7.01
N SER A 70 29.29 14.47 7.62
CA SER A 70 29.78 13.60 8.70
C SER A 70 29.05 12.26 8.84
N GLN A 71 29.41 11.27 8.02
CA GLN A 71 28.94 9.89 8.19
C GLN A 71 29.56 9.32 9.47
N GLN A 72 28.98 9.63 10.63
CA GLN A 72 29.00 8.68 11.74
C GLN A 72 28.49 7.35 11.16
N GLN A 73 29.30 6.30 11.24
CA GLN A 73 28.97 4.95 10.77
C GLN A 73 27.70 4.46 11.50
N LEU A 74 26.53 4.81 10.97
CA LEU A 74 25.24 4.44 11.56
C LEU A 74 25.11 2.93 11.49
N HIS A 75 24.78 2.30 12.62
CA HIS A 75 24.58 0.87 12.68
C HIS A 75 23.55 0.42 11.61
N PRO A 76 23.81 -0.62 10.79
CA PRO A 76 22.95 -1.02 9.67
C PRO A 76 21.47 -1.22 10.05
N LYS A 77 21.18 -1.67 11.28
CA LYS A 77 19.82 -1.76 11.83
C LYS A 77 19.07 -0.42 11.85
N SER A 78 19.73 0.66 12.25
CA SER A 78 19.14 2.01 12.30
C SER A 78 18.83 2.53 10.88
N LEU A 79 19.76 2.27 9.96
CA LEU A 79 19.59 2.62 8.55
C LEU A 79 18.42 1.84 7.92
N TYR A 80 18.32 0.54 8.20
CA TYR A 80 17.17 -0.28 7.78
C TYR A 80 15.86 0.25 8.34
N LYS A 81 15.80 0.53 9.65
CA LYS A 81 14.60 1.09 10.29
C LYS A 81 14.14 2.38 9.59
N THR A 82 15.07 3.29 9.31
CA THR A 82 14.77 4.56 8.65
C THR A 82 14.25 4.35 7.22
N LYS A 83 14.90 3.48 6.44
CA LYS A 83 14.46 3.16 5.07
C LYS A 83 13.09 2.48 5.07
N PHE A 84 12.86 1.54 5.99
CA PHE A 84 11.60 0.84 6.15
C PHE A 84 10.45 1.80 6.47
N GLU A 85 10.62 2.72 7.43
CA GLU A 85 9.58 3.70 7.77
C GLU A 85 9.27 4.63 6.58
N ARG A 86 10.30 5.09 5.85
CA ARG A 86 10.09 5.89 4.62
C ARG A 86 9.36 5.10 3.54
N HIS A 87 9.67 3.82 3.37
CA HIS A 87 9.00 2.97 2.40
C HIS A 87 7.53 2.74 2.79
N LYS A 88 7.28 2.41 4.06
CA LYS A 88 5.95 2.24 4.62
C LYS A 88 5.09 3.50 4.46
N ALA A 89 5.66 4.68 4.73
CA ALA A 89 4.97 5.96 4.55
C ALA A 89 4.59 6.19 3.07
N ARG A 90 5.52 5.94 2.14
CA ARG A 90 5.26 6.04 0.70
C ARG A 90 4.15 5.10 0.24
N MET A 91 4.17 3.85 0.69
CA MET A 91 3.12 2.88 0.37
C MET A 91 1.75 3.30 0.93
N ALA A 92 1.70 3.81 2.16
CA ALA A 92 0.48 4.31 2.76
C ALA A 92 -0.09 5.53 2.01
N GLU A 93 0.79 6.42 1.53
CA GLU A 93 0.39 7.58 0.73
C GLU A 93 -0.11 7.18 -0.66
N ALA A 94 0.57 6.26 -1.34
CA ALA A 94 0.12 5.70 -2.63
C ALA A 94 -1.26 5.03 -2.50
N ARG A 95 -1.47 4.25 -1.43
CA ARG A 95 -2.77 3.66 -1.13
C ARG A 95 -3.85 4.73 -0.93
N ARG A 96 -3.56 5.80 -0.19
CA ARG A 96 -4.51 6.92 0.01
C ARG A 96 -4.88 7.59 -1.30
N ARG A 97 -3.91 7.84 -2.19
CA ARG A 97 -4.17 8.40 -3.53
C ARG A 97 -5.10 7.50 -4.35
N ALA A 98 -4.83 6.20 -4.39
CA ALA A 98 -5.67 5.24 -5.11
C ALA A 98 -7.11 5.21 -4.59
N VAL A 99 -7.30 5.35 -3.26
CA VAL A 99 -8.63 5.44 -2.65
C VAL A 99 -9.33 6.72 -3.09
N PHE A 100 -8.68 7.88 -3.01
CA PHE A 100 -9.30 9.14 -3.44
C PHE A 100 -9.65 9.16 -4.93
N GLU A 101 -8.83 8.56 -5.80
CA GLU A 101 -9.16 8.42 -7.22
C GLU A 101 -10.38 7.51 -7.45
N ALA A 102 -10.53 6.45 -6.66
CA ALA A 102 -11.72 5.60 -6.71
C ALA A 102 -12.97 6.34 -6.22
N GLU A 103 -12.87 7.06 -5.10
CA GLU A 103 -13.98 7.87 -4.55
C GLU A 103 -14.40 8.98 -5.51
N ALA A 104 -13.44 9.67 -6.14
CA ALA A 104 -13.72 10.70 -7.14
C ALA A 104 -14.50 10.13 -8.34
N ARG A 105 -14.12 8.94 -8.82
CA ARG A 105 -14.87 8.25 -9.88
C ARG A 105 -16.29 7.91 -9.45
N VAL A 106 -16.48 7.38 -8.24
CA VAL A 106 -17.83 7.08 -7.70
C VAL A 106 -18.67 8.36 -7.62
N LEU A 107 -18.11 9.46 -7.14
CA LEU A 107 -18.82 10.73 -7.05
C LEU A 107 -19.22 11.27 -8.43
N ALA A 108 -18.32 11.19 -9.42
CA ALA A 108 -18.63 11.58 -10.80
C ALA A 108 -19.76 10.71 -11.40
N SER A 109 -19.71 9.40 -11.19
CA SER A 109 -20.77 8.49 -11.63
C SER A 109 -22.11 8.81 -10.96
N ARG A 110 -22.11 9.12 -9.65
CA ARG A 110 -23.33 9.51 -8.92
C ARG A 110 -23.95 10.80 -9.47
N ARG A 111 -23.13 11.81 -9.78
CA ARG A 111 -23.61 13.06 -10.41
C ARG A 111 -24.26 12.78 -11.75
N ARG A 112 -23.61 11.98 -12.60
CA ARG A 112 -24.15 11.59 -13.90
C ARG A 112 -25.45 10.80 -13.78
N LEU A 113 -25.59 9.93 -12.77
CA LEU A 113 -26.86 9.24 -12.51
C LEU A 113 -27.97 10.23 -12.15
N ALA A 114 -27.70 11.19 -11.27
CA ALA A 114 -28.69 12.20 -10.89
C ALA A 114 -29.13 13.07 -12.08
N GLU A 115 -28.19 13.42 -12.97
CA GLU A 115 -28.49 14.15 -14.22
C GLU A 115 -29.38 13.33 -15.16
N LEU A 116 -29.11 12.03 -15.30
CA LEU A 116 -29.93 11.13 -16.12
C LEU A 116 -31.33 10.93 -15.53
N GLU A 117 -31.43 10.75 -14.21
CA GLU A 117 -32.71 10.64 -13.50
C GLU A 117 -33.57 11.88 -13.71
N GLU A 118 -32.97 13.08 -13.64
CA GLU A 118 -33.67 14.33 -13.91
C GLU A 118 -34.10 14.44 -15.38
N SER A 119 -33.24 14.05 -16.33
CA SER A 119 -33.58 14.03 -17.76
C SER A 119 -34.77 13.12 -18.04
N ILE A 120 -34.78 11.92 -17.46
CA ILE A 120 -35.89 10.96 -17.59
C ILE A 120 -37.18 11.54 -17.02
N ARG A 121 -37.10 12.23 -15.87
CA ARG A 121 -38.27 12.90 -15.27
C ARG A 121 -38.85 13.95 -16.20
N ILE A 122 -38.00 14.81 -16.77
CA ILE A 122 -38.42 15.87 -17.69
C ILE A 122 -39.03 15.28 -18.96
N GLU A 123 -38.39 14.27 -19.56
CA GLU A 123 -38.91 13.58 -20.74
C GLU A 123 -40.25 12.88 -20.46
N GLY A 124 -40.39 12.27 -19.28
CA GLY A 124 -41.63 11.67 -18.82
C GLY A 124 -42.79 12.68 -18.74
N GLU A 125 -42.54 13.87 -18.19
CA GLU A 125 -43.56 14.94 -18.17
C GLU A 125 -43.91 15.43 -19.57
N ARG A 126 -42.92 15.61 -20.47
CA ARG A 126 -43.17 15.98 -21.87
C ARG A 126 -44.00 14.94 -22.62
N MET A 127 -43.77 13.65 -22.34
CA MET A 127 -44.54 12.57 -22.96
C MET A 127 -45.98 12.55 -22.45
N LYS A 128 -46.20 12.84 -21.15
CA LYS A 128 -47.55 12.99 -20.59
C LYS A 128 -48.30 14.16 -21.23
N THR A 129 -47.65 15.32 -21.37
CA THR A 129 -48.28 16.49 -22.01
C THR A 129 -48.61 16.21 -23.48
N ALA A 130 -47.69 15.60 -24.22
CA ALA A 130 -47.93 15.23 -25.62
C ALA A 130 -49.08 14.20 -25.76
N ALA A 131 -49.16 13.22 -24.85
CA ALA A 131 -50.26 12.24 -24.85
C ALA A 131 -51.62 12.91 -24.57
N GLN A 132 -51.67 13.88 -23.64
CA GLN A 132 -52.89 14.66 -23.39
C GLN A 132 -53.30 15.52 -24.59
N GLU A 133 -52.34 16.15 -25.27
CA GLU A 133 -52.61 16.90 -26.50
C GLU A 133 -53.17 16.00 -27.61
N LEU A 134 -52.63 14.79 -27.78
CA LEU A 134 -53.14 13.82 -28.74
C LEU A 134 -54.57 13.36 -28.42
N ASP A 135 -54.87 13.03 -27.16
CA ASP A 135 -56.22 12.66 -26.73
C ASP A 135 -57.21 13.81 -26.99
N ASN A 136 -56.81 15.06 -26.72
CA ASN A 136 -57.62 16.23 -27.03
C ASN A 136 -57.89 16.37 -28.53
N LEU A 137 -56.88 16.14 -29.38
CA LEU A 137 -57.04 16.18 -30.84
C LEU A 137 -57.94 15.05 -31.37
N GLU A 138 -57.83 13.85 -30.82
CA GLU A 138 -58.70 12.72 -31.17
C GLU A 138 -60.17 13.01 -30.85
N ARG A 139 -60.47 13.62 -29.69
CA ARG A 139 -61.83 14.01 -29.31
C ARG A 139 -62.46 15.06 -30.24
N VAL A 140 -61.63 15.92 -30.85
CA VAL A 140 -62.09 16.99 -31.75
C VAL A 140 -62.20 16.49 -33.20
N ARG A 141 -61.64 15.30 -33.52
CA ARG A 141 -61.73 14.71 -34.85
C ARG A 141 -63.16 14.19 -35.09
N PRO A 142 -63.90 14.73 -36.08
CA PRO A 142 -65.24 14.21 -36.40
C PRO A 142 -65.14 12.77 -36.88
N VAL A 143 -66.02 11.91 -36.37
CA VAL A 143 -66.30 10.60 -36.97
C VAL A 143 -67.09 10.86 -38.25
N CYS A 144 -66.41 10.78 -39.40
CA CYS A 144 -67.07 10.70 -40.71
C CYS A 144 -67.52 9.26 -40.98
#